data_AF-A0A968GNI8-F1
#
_entry.id   AF-A0A968GNI8-F1
#
_cell.length_a   1.000
_cell.length_b   1.000
_cell.length_c   1.000
_cell.angle_alpha   90.00
_cell.angle_beta   90.00
_cell.angle_gamma   90.00
#
_symmetry.space_group_name_H-M   'P 1'
#
loop_
_entity.id
_entity.type
_entity.pdbx_description
1 polymer ?
#
loop_
_entity_poly.entity_id
_entity_poly.type
_entity_poly.pdbx_seq_one_letter_code
_entity_poly.pdbx_strand_id
1 'polypeptide(L)'
;MPASIDQDPNSKRRALFSRFLLAGIIGFILLRTTLLAPLNAEASPQIQSTSSPTPQPTPTFDVQRLEKPVIAPGNTEQLEKGSVIYWGVCMACHGDVGQGLTDAWRDAFGPEDRNCWNKGCHGTDHPPQGFLIPKDMLIPAVAGPGRLTRFRHAQELHDFIFANMPWWDPGQLSNEEAWQVTAYILKLHNVMPVGLELTETNASAISTQYAVPQPGDDSPAVLALTGILALAGVGLIAQNLRRHRTSAPQRPNFFHHLHPPTIPALQARLRYTLGAGGLAVFLCLILLVTGILEMFYYIPVPDQAAVSIEIITTLIPFGALTRNLHFWSAQALLIVMTIHLLRVVLTGAYARHRRLNYLIGLGMLVLIILLDFTGYVLRWDEGIRWALIVGTNLLKTIPWVGGSLYHLVIGGPEPAPSSLERFYTWHIFVLTLGMICLGAWHIFRVRRDGGIAAPPPDQRIDATRITRFELVRREVLIMVIAGVILLMVSIIFPAPIERPITQTAFDVHNARAPWFFLWVQQLLKIGDPFLWGVVAPALLLLLLAILPYILSQPGDHELGKWLPRGNRIAQIIVIVLTLSLILLTILFILPRTQI
;
A
#
# COMPACT_ATOMS: atom_id res chain seq x y z
N MET A 1 53.11 -38.65 -21.53
CA MET A 1 52.76 -37.67 -20.46
C MET A 1 51.62 -36.81 -20.98
N PRO A 2 50.38 -36.91 -20.47
CA PRO A 2 49.35 -35.95 -20.82
C PRO A 2 49.49 -34.70 -19.94
N ALA A 3 49.39 -33.54 -20.59
CA ALA A 3 49.48 -32.22 -19.99
C ALA A 3 48.35 -31.99 -18.96
N SER A 4 48.73 -31.49 -17.78
CA SER A 4 47.81 -31.11 -16.72
C SER A 4 46.89 -29.98 -17.20
N ILE A 5 45.58 -30.25 -17.18
CA ILE A 5 44.54 -29.24 -17.33
C ILE A 5 44.68 -28.26 -16.17
N ASP A 6 45.13 -27.04 -16.47
CA ASP A 6 45.21 -25.93 -15.54
C ASP A 6 43.78 -25.54 -15.12
N GLN A 7 43.39 -25.96 -13.91
CA GLN A 7 42.07 -25.67 -13.35
C GLN A 7 42.05 -24.24 -12.84
N ASP A 8 41.46 -23.33 -13.63
CA ASP A 8 41.20 -21.93 -13.24
C ASP A 8 40.61 -21.87 -11.81
N PRO A 9 41.32 -21.29 -10.82
CA PRO A 9 40.86 -21.23 -9.43
C PRO A 9 39.56 -20.43 -9.26
N ASN A 10 39.19 -19.58 -10.24
CA ASN A 10 37.88 -18.91 -10.24
C ASN A 10 36.71 -19.82 -10.63
N SER A 11 36.96 -20.91 -11.36
CA SER A 11 35.92 -21.87 -11.75
C SER A 11 35.38 -22.63 -10.53
N LYS A 12 36.27 -23.04 -9.61
CA LYS A 12 35.91 -23.71 -8.35
C LYS A 12 35.12 -22.79 -7.42
N ARG A 13 35.53 -21.53 -7.26
CA ARG A 13 34.76 -20.54 -6.47
C ARG A 13 33.36 -20.28 -7.04
N ARG A 14 33.21 -20.28 -8.38
CA ARG A 14 31.91 -20.06 -9.05
C ARG A 14 30.97 -21.26 -8.94
N ALA A 15 31.50 -22.48 -9.02
CA ALA A 15 30.72 -23.71 -8.80
C ALA A 15 30.32 -23.90 -7.33
N LEU A 16 31.14 -23.43 -6.40
CA LEU A 16 30.81 -23.41 -4.98
C LEU A 16 29.62 -22.47 -4.71
N PHE A 17 29.64 -21.26 -5.29
CA PHE A 17 28.59 -20.25 -5.08
C PHE A 17 27.23 -20.68 -5.64
N SER A 18 27.19 -21.35 -6.81
CA SER A 18 25.93 -21.89 -7.36
C SER A 18 25.37 -23.04 -6.53
N ARG A 19 26.22 -23.88 -5.94
CA ARG A 19 25.82 -24.96 -5.02
C ARG A 19 25.30 -24.42 -3.69
N PHE A 20 25.89 -23.35 -3.16
CA PHE A 20 25.37 -22.68 -1.95
C PHE A 20 24.02 -22.00 -2.19
N LEU A 21 23.81 -21.39 -3.36
CA LEU A 21 22.51 -20.80 -3.70
C LEU A 21 21.42 -21.88 -3.82
N LEU A 22 21.73 -23.00 -4.47
CA LEU A 22 20.81 -24.13 -4.62
C LEU A 22 20.52 -24.81 -3.27
N ALA A 23 21.54 -25.00 -2.42
CA ALA A 23 21.40 -25.55 -1.07
C ALA A 23 20.60 -24.60 -0.15
N GLY A 24 20.76 -23.28 -0.31
CA GLY A 24 19.94 -22.29 0.38
C GLY A 24 18.47 -22.36 -0.01
N ILE A 25 18.17 -22.58 -1.29
CA ILE A 25 16.79 -22.75 -1.79
C ILE A 25 16.18 -24.07 -1.28
N ILE A 26 16.93 -25.18 -1.30
CA ILE A 26 16.45 -26.50 -0.82
C ILE A 26 16.26 -26.52 0.70
N GLY A 27 17.22 -25.98 1.46
CA GLY A 27 17.10 -25.85 2.91
C GLY A 27 15.93 -24.94 3.33
N PHE A 28 15.57 -23.99 2.48
CA PHE A 28 14.46 -23.08 2.69
C PHE A 28 13.08 -23.71 2.42
N ILE A 29 12.97 -24.59 1.40
CA ILE A 29 11.74 -25.38 1.16
C ILE A 29 11.41 -26.26 2.38
N LEU A 30 12.45 -26.83 3.01
CA LEU A 30 12.32 -27.64 4.23
C LEU A 30 12.03 -26.81 5.50
N LEU A 31 12.44 -25.53 5.52
CA LEU A 31 12.15 -24.61 6.62
C LEU A 31 10.67 -24.15 6.62
N ARG A 32 10.05 -24.00 5.44
CA ARG A 32 8.60 -23.71 5.32
C ARG A 32 7.74 -24.85 5.86
N THR A 33 8.13 -26.11 5.63
CA THR A 33 7.37 -27.27 6.12
C THR A 33 7.47 -27.47 7.64
N THR A 34 8.47 -26.88 8.30
CA THR A 34 8.71 -27.05 9.74
C THR A 34 8.24 -25.88 10.60
N LEU A 35 8.20 -24.65 10.06
CA LEU A 35 7.77 -23.45 10.81
C LEU A 35 6.29 -23.08 10.66
N LEU A 36 5.57 -23.65 9.67
CA LEU A 36 4.15 -23.37 9.41
C LEU A 36 3.33 -24.66 9.32
N ALA A 37 3.57 -25.62 10.22
CA ALA A 37 2.53 -26.59 10.54
C ALA A 37 1.29 -25.79 11.02
N PRO A 38 0.09 -26.03 10.47
CA PRO A 38 -1.04 -25.15 10.69
C PRO A 38 -1.47 -25.20 12.16
N LEU A 39 -1.25 -24.10 12.88
CA LEU A 39 -2.08 -23.76 14.04
C LEU A 39 -3.36 -23.13 13.48
N ASN A 40 -4.49 -23.76 13.77
CA ASN A 40 -5.87 -23.36 13.47
C ASN A 40 -6.44 -23.92 12.16
N ALA A 41 -6.78 -25.21 12.20
CA ALA A 41 -7.94 -25.74 11.49
C ALA A 41 -8.92 -26.30 12.54
N GLU A 42 -9.54 -25.41 13.31
CA GLU A 42 -10.85 -25.73 13.89
C GLU A 42 -11.86 -25.61 12.75
N ALA A 43 -12.36 -26.78 12.33
CA ALA A 43 -13.35 -26.90 11.28
C ALA A 43 -14.62 -26.14 11.66
N SER A 44 -14.86 -25.00 11.01
CA SER A 44 -16.21 -24.44 10.94
C SER A 44 -17.07 -25.35 10.06
N PRO A 45 -18.31 -25.67 10.48
CA PRO A 45 -19.18 -26.57 9.74
C PRO A 45 -19.49 -25.99 8.35
N GLN A 46 -19.27 -26.80 7.31
CA GLN A 46 -19.57 -26.42 5.94
C GLN A 46 -21.09 -26.27 5.76
N ILE A 47 -21.52 -25.05 5.43
CA ILE A 47 -22.86 -24.80 4.92
C ILE A 47 -22.78 -24.88 3.40
N GLN A 48 -23.58 -25.79 2.82
CA GLN A 48 -23.72 -25.96 1.37
C GLN A 48 -24.12 -24.64 0.71
N SER A 49 -23.35 -24.24 -0.29
CA SER A 49 -23.63 -23.11 -1.17
C SER A 49 -24.93 -23.35 -1.94
N THR A 50 -25.99 -22.63 -1.59
CA THR A 50 -27.14 -22.46 -2.49
C THR A 50 -26.73 -21.52 -3.62
N SER A 51 -27.09 -21.90 -4.84
CA SER A 51 -26.75 -21.24 -6.10
C SER A 51 -27.05 -19.73 -6.08
N SER A 52 -26.13 -18.92 -6.63
CA SER A 52 -26.34 -17.50 -6.89
C SER A 52 -27.65 -17.28 -7.67
N PRO A 53 -28.53 -16.37 -7.23
CA PRO A 53 -29.74 -16.05 -7.99
C PRO A 53 -29.34 -15.35 -9.30
N THR A 54 -29.99 -15.77 -10.39
CA THR A 54 -29.90 -15.14 -11.70
C THR A 54 -30.33 -13.67 -11.59
N PRO A 55 -29.63 -12.72 -12.24
CA PRO A 55 -30.03 -11.31 -12.19
C PRO A 55 -31.44 -11.16 -12.76
N GLN A 56 -32.38 -10.76 -11.90
CA GLN A 56 -33.72 -10.38 -12.32
C GLN A 56 -33.67 -8.96 -12.93
N PRO A 57 -34.43 -8.70 -14.01
CA PRO A 57 -34.53 -7.36 -14.57
C PRO A 57 -35.07 -6.36 -13.54
N THR A 58 -34.60 -5.11 -13.63
CA THR A 58 -35.05 -4.00 -12.79
C THR A 58 -36.59 -3.93 -12.79
N PRO A 59 -37.26 -4.07 -11.64
CA PRO A 59 -38.72 -4.00 -11.59
C PRO A 59 -39.19 -2.61 -12.03
N THR A 60 -40.18 -2.58 -12.91
CA THR A 60 -41.08 -1.44 -13.08
C THR A 60 -41.61 -0.98 -11.72
N PHE A 61 -41.81 0.33 -11.55
CA PHE A 61 -42.30 0.99 -10.33
C PHE A 61 -43.56 0.30 -9.78
N ASP A 62 -43.36 -0.60 -8.81
CA ASP A 62 -44.42 -1.33 -8.12
C ASP A 62 -44.66 -0.66 -6.77
N VAL A 63 -45.80 0.00 -6.63
CA VAL A 63 -46.21 0.70 -5.40
C VAL A 63 -46.63 -0.28 -4.31
N GLN A 64 -46.98 -1.53 -4.68
CA GLN A 64 -47.41 -2.58 -3.74
C GLN A 64 -46.27 -2.98 -2.80
N ARG A 65 -45.01 -2.80 -3.20
CA ARG A 65 -43.84 -3.09 -2.36
C ARG A 65 -43.76 -2.24 -1.07
N LEU A 66 -44.47 -1.11 -1.02
CA LEU A 66 -44.50 -0.19 0.12
C LEU A 66 -45.71 -0.40 1.03
N GLU A 67 -46.59 -1.34 0.68
CA GLU A 67 -47.77 -1.63 1.49
C GLU A 67 -47.37 -2.21 2.85
N LYS A 68 -48.19 -1.90 3.86
CA LYS A 68 -47.99 -2.40 5.22
C LYS A 68 -48.02 -3.94 5.20
N PRO A 69 -47.00 -4.62 5.76
CA PRO A 69 -47.03 -6.07 5.88
C PRO A 69 -48.26 -6.56 6.65
N VAL A 70 -48.95 -7.55 6.10
CA VAL A 70 -50.14 -8.17 6.72
C VAL A 70 -49.70 -9.37 7.55
N ILE A 71 -49.86 -9.27 8.88
CA ILE A 71 -49.62 -10.38 9.80
C ILE A 71 -50.94 -11.12 10.04
N ALA A 72 -50.95 -12.45 9.90
CA ALA A 72 -52.12 -13.26 10.21
C ALA A 72 -52.48 -13.16 11.71
N PRO A 73 -53.77 -13.07 12.09
CA PRO A 73 -54.16 -12.97 13.49
C PRO A 73 -53.61 -14.14 14.31
N GLY A 74 -52.80 -13.85 15.33
CA GLY A 74 -52.17 -14.85 16.20
C GLY A 74 -50.78 -15.32 15.77
N ASN A 75 -50.19 -14.77 14.70
CA ASN A 75 -48.80 -15.10 14.34
C ASN A 75 -47.81 -14.50 15.38
N THR A 76 -46.96 -15.37 15.94
CA THR A 76 -45.93 -15.00 16.90
C THR A 76 -44.54 -14.89 16.29
N GLU A 77 -44.40 -15.13 14.99
CA GLU A 77 -43.11 -15.18 14.30
C GLU A 77 -42.36 -13.84 14.38
N GLN A 78 -41.15 -13.89 14.94
CA GLN A 78 -40.29 -12.73 15.19
C GLN A 78 -40.05 -11.89 13.92
N LEU A 79 -39.86 -12.56 12.78
CA LEU A 79 -39.58 -11.92 11.49
C LEU A 79 -40.77 -11.12 10.95
N GLU A 80 -41.99 -11.61 11.14
CA GLU A 80 -43.19 -10.91 10.70
C GLU A 80 -43.44 -9.67 11.54
N LYS A 81 -43.33 -9.78 12.87
CA LYS A 81 -43.41 -8.62 13.77
C LYS A 81 -42.35 -7.57 13.44
N GLY A 82 -41.11 -8.02 13.21
CA GLY A 82 -39.99 -7.18 12.80
C GLY A 82 -40.24 -6.43 11.49
N SER A 83 -40.92 -7.07 10.53
CA SER A 83 -41.29 -6.42 9.26
C SER A 83 -42.25 -5.25 9.44
N VAL A 84 -43.23 -5.37 10.36
CA VAL A 84 -44.20 -4.31 10.64
C VAL A 84 -43.55 -3.15 11.37
N ILE A 85 -42.66 -3.45 12.33
CA ILE A 85 -41.90 -2.41 13.03
C ILE A 85 -40.96 -1.71 12.04
N TYR A 86 -40.23 -2.45 11.21
CA TYR A 86 -39.38 -1.85 10.18
C TYR A 86 -40.19 -0.95 9.24
N TRP A 87 -41.35 -1.40 8.78
CA TRP A 87 -42.25 -0.61 7.93
C TRP A 87 -42.71 0.69 8.62
N GLY A 88 -43.17 0.61 9.87
CA GLY A 88 -43.74 1.75 10.59
C GLY A 88 -42.71 2.72 11.19
N VAL A 89 -41.49 2.24 11.40
CA VAL A 89 -40.42 2.98 12.09
C VAL A 89 -39.28 3.26 11.10
N CYS A 90 -38.61 2.23 10.60
CA CYS A 90 -37.33 2.41 9.91
C CYS A 90 -37.45 2.80 8.43
N MET A 91 -38.44 2.26 7.72
CA MET A 91 -38.48 2.22 6.25
C MET A 91 -38.56 3.61 5.62
N ALA A 92 -39.33 4.54 6.21
CA ALA A 92 -39.46 5.90 5.71
C ALA A 92 -38.09 6.59 5.59
N CYS A 93 -37.20 6.34 6.57
CA CYS A 93 -35.88 6.95 6.65
C CYS A 93 -34.79 6.16 5.88
N HIS A 94 -34.85 4.83 5.93
CA HIS A 94 -33.77 3.97 5.44
C HIS A 94 -34.02 3.31 4.08
N GLY A 95 -35.26 3.35 3.58
CA GLY A 95 -35.69 2.66 2.37
C GLY A 95 -35.95 1.17 2.56
N ASP A 96 -36.39 0.50 1.49
CA ASP A 96 -36.68 -0.94 1.46
C ASP A 96 -35.62 -1.77 0.71
N VAL A 97 -34.94 -1.18 -0.30
CA VAL A 97 -33.91 -1.85 -1.11
C VAL A 97 -32.52 -1.19 -1.02
N GLY A 98 -32.29 -0.40 0.03
CA GLY A 98 -30.97 0.15 0.33
C GLY A 98 -30.62 1.49 -0.30
N GLN A 99 -31.65 2.24 -0.70
CA GLN A 99 -31.52 3.56 -1.28
C GLN A 99 -31.51 4.70 -0.25
N GLY A 100 -31.88 4.47 1.01
CA GLY A 100 -31.95 5.53 2.03
C GLY A 100 -32.91 6.66 1.63
N LEU A 101 -32.72 7.84 2.23
CA LEU A 101 -33.56 9.03 2.00
C LEU A 101 -33.23 9.79 0.69
N THR A 102 -33.07 9.07 -0.42
CA THR A 102 -32.76 9.66 -1.75
C THR A 102 -33.98 10.33 -2.39
N ASP A 103 -33.74 11.24 -3.34
CA ASP A 103 -34.82 11.91 -4.10
C ASP A 103 -35.74 10.90 -4.80
N ALA A 104 -35.16 9.88 -5.43
CA ALA A 104 -35.92 8.79 -6.06
C ALA A 104 -36.76 7.97 -5.06
N TRP A 105 -36.28 7.81 -3.81
CA TRP A 105 -37.07 7.16 -2.76
C TRP A 105 -38.25 8.01 -2.33
N ARG A 106 -38.05 9.32 -2.16
CA ARG A 106 -39.10 10.26 -1.78
C ARG A 106 -40.18 10.36 -2.85
N ASP A 107 -39.80 10.32 -4.12
CA ASP A 107 -40.74 10.33 -5.24
C ASP A 107 -41.64 9.08 -5.29
N ALA A 108 -41.27 8.02 -4.56
CA ALA A 108 -42.10 6.81 -4.43
C ALA A 108 -43.32 7.02 -3.53
N PHE A 109 -43.31 8.03 -2.65
CA PHE A 109 -44.44 8.38 -1.80
C PHE A 109 -45.44 9.30 -2.53
N GLY A 110 -46.67 9.39 -2.02
CA GLY A 110 -47.70 10.30 -2.53
C GLY A 110 -47.26 11.77 -2.40
N PRO A 111 -47.76 12.70 -3.26
CA PRO A 111 -47.35 14.12 -3.28
C PRO A 111 -47.31 14.82 -1.91
N GLU A 112 -48.20 14.42 -1.01
CA GLU A 112 -48.33 14.85 0.37
C GLU A 112 -47.13 14.48 1.26
N ASP A 113 -46.46 13.36 0.98
CA ASP A 113 -45.40 12.77 1.82
C ASP A 113 -43.99 12.91 1.21
N ARG A 114 -43.84 13.48 -0.01
CA ARG A 114 -42.53 13.63 -0.70
C ARG A 114 -41.57 14.63 -0.05
N ASN A 115 -42.11 15.49 0.81
CA ASN A 115 -41.49 16.73 1.26
C ASN A 115 -41.29 16.77 2.78
N CYS A 116 -40.88 15.65 3.39
CA CYS A 116 -40.76 15.49 4.85
C CYS A 116 -40.00 16.63 5.56
N TRP A 117 -38.99 17.24 4.91
CA TRP A 117 -38.14 18.30 5.48
C TRP A 117 -38.58 19.74 5.18
N ASN A 118 -39.66 19.94 4.42
CA ASN A 118 -40.20 21.29 4.19
C ASN A 118 -40.88 21.79 5.47
N LYS A 119 -41.17 23.11 5.55
CA LYS A 119 -41.87 23.70 6.69
C LYS A 119 -43.14 22.88 7.01
N GLY A 120 -43.23 22.32 8.22
CA GLY A 120 -44.16 21.25 8.58
C GLY A 120 -43.54 20.26 9.58
N CYS A 121 -44.03 19.02 9.61
CA CYS A 121 -43.74 18.02 10.65
C CYS A 121 -42.26 17.71 10.94
N HIS A 122 -41.35 17.81 9.95
CA HIS A 122 -39.91 17.58 10.15
C HIS A 122 -38.97 18.68 9.62
N GLY A 123 -39.53 19.86 9.34
CA GLY A 123 -38.77 21.04 8.89
C GLY A 123 -38.31 21.93 10.03
N THR A 124 -37.82 23.14 9.71
CA THR A 124 -37.36 24.12 10.70
C THR A 124 -38.46 24.76 11.56
N ASP A 125 -39.72 24.45 11.27
CA ASP A 125 -40.92 25.02 11.90
C ASP A 125 -41.93 23.89 12.13
N HIS A 126 -41.56 22.95 13.00
CA HIS A 126 -42.30 21.73 13.30
C HIS A 126 -43.17 21.87 14.57
N PRO A 127 -44.29 21.14 14.70
CA PRO A 127 -45.08 21.15 15.93
C PRO A 127 -44.29 20.55 17.11
N PRO A 128 -44.69 20.77 18.37
CA PRO A 128 -43.95 20.29 19.54
C PRO A 128 -43.67 18.77 19.55
N GLN A 129 -44.54 17.99 18.92
CA GLN A 129 -44.43 16.54 18.73
C GLN A 129 -43.64 16.12 17.47
N GLY A 130 -43.21 17.08 16.64
CA GLY A 130 -42.35 16.84 15.48
C GLY A 130 -40.86 16.88 15.85
N PHE A 131 -39.99 16.51 14.91
CA PHE A 131 -38.54 16.54 15.10
C PHE A 131 -37.86 17.08 13.85
N LEU A 132 -36.75 17.79 14.01
CA LEU A 132 -35.98 18.30 12.87
C LEU A 132 -35.13 17.20 12.24
N ILE A 133 -35.24 17.01 10.93
CA ILE A 133 -34.25 16.22 10.17
C ILE A 133 -33.06 17.15 9.83
N PRO A 134 -31.85 16.92 10.37
CA PRO A 134 -30.62 17.62 9.98
C PRO A 134 -30.38 17.47 8.47
N LYS A 135 -30.21 18.60 7.78
CA LYS A 135 -29.98 18.64 6.32
C LYS A 135 -28.57 18.19 5.93
N ASP A 136 -27.66 18.21 6.89
CA ASP A 136 -26.25 17.86 6.81
C ASP A 136 -25.97 16.40 7.16
N MET A 137 -26.94 15.69 7.75
CA MET A 137 -26.80 14.28 8.12
C MET A 137 -27.47 13.38 7.08
N LEU A 138 -26.66 12.65 6.32
CA LEU A 138 -27.18 11.57 5.48
C LEU A 138 -27.65 10.43 6.39
N ILE A 139 -28.95 10.15 6.39
CA ILE A 139 -29.46 8.92 7.01
C ILE A 139 -28.94 7.74 6.19
N PRO A 140 -28.10 6.85 6.75
CA PRO A 140 -27.49 5.77 5.99
C PRO A 140 -28.54 4.72 5.63
N ALA A 141 -28.43 4.13 4.44
CA ALA A 141 -29.22 2.96 4.08
C ALA A 141 -28.83 1.76 4.98
N VAL A 142 -29.83 1.09 5.56
CA VAL A 142 -29.62 -0.13 6.37
C VAL A 142 -30.05 -1.41 5.65
N ALA A 143 -30.75 -1.29 4.53
CA ALA A 143 -31.06 -2.38 3.60
C ALA A 143 -30.06 -2.43 2.43
N GLY A 144 -29.95 -3.57 1.75
CA GLY A 144 -29.17 -3.72 0.51
C GLY A 144 -27.74 -4.24 0.67
N PRO A 145 -27.08 -4.73 -0.39
CA PRO A 145 -25.83 -5.47 -0.29
C PRO A 145 -24.71 -4.70 0.44
N GLY A 146 -24.09 -5.34 1.42
CA GLY A 146 -22.88 -4.86 2.09
C GLY A 146 -23.10 -3.79 3.17
N ARG A 147 -24.35 -3.41 3.50
CA ARG A 147 -24.60 -2.38 4.55
C ARG A 147 -24.41 -2.86 5.98
N LEU A 148 -24.41 -4.16 6.23
CA LEU A 148 -24.17 -4.72 7.56
C LEU A 148 -22.70 -5.02 7.85
N THR A 149 -21.79 -4.76 6.90
CA THR A 149 -20.35 -5.04 7.04
C THR A 149 -19.66 -4.27 8.17
N ARG A 150 -20.24 -3.14 8.59
CA ARG A 150 -19.80 -2.34 9.74
C ARG A 150 -20.05 -3.00 11.11
N PHE A 151 -20.89 -4.04 11.14
CA PHE A 151 -21.13 -4.86 12.32
C PHE A 151 -20.43 -6.20 12.12
N ARG A 152 -19.83 -6.74 13.18
CA ARG A 152 -19.18 -8.07 13.16
C ARG A 152 -20.20 -9.19 13.22
N HIS A 153 -21.21 -9.03 14.05
CA HIS A 153 -22.26 -10.02 14.27
C HIS A 153 -23.59 -9.36 14.63
N ALA A 154 -24.67 -10.13 14.59
CA ALA A 154 -26.03 -9.64 14.84
C ALA A 154 -26.20 -8.96 16.21
N GLN A 155 -25.45 -9.35 17.25
CA GLN A 155 -25.50 -8.65 18.54
C GLN A 155 -25.07 -7.18 18.44
N GLU A 156 -24.03 -6.87 17.67
CA GLU A 156 -23.52 -5.49 17.54
C GLU A 156 -24.51 -4.62 16.74
N LEU A 157 -25.20 -5.24 15.77
CA LEU A 157 -26.31 -4.62 15.06
C LEU A 157 -27.50 -4.34 16.00
N HIS A 158 -27.87 -5.31 16.84
CA HIS A 158 -28.93 -5.15 17.84
C HIS A 158 -28.62 -3.99 18.80
N ASP A 159 -27.44 -3.99 19.40
CA ASP A 159 -27.05 -2.98 20.39
C ASP A 159 -27.07 -1.57 19.78
N PHE A 160 -26.66 -1.45 18.52
CA PHE A 160 -26.75 -0.21 17.77
C PHE A 160 -28.21 0.23 17.56
N ILE A 161 -29.09 -0.68 17.14
CA ILE A 161 -30.51 -0.39 16.91
C ILE A 161 -31.18 0.02 18.22
N PHE A 162 -30.99 -0.76 19.29
CA PHE A 162 -31.61 -0.49 20.58
C PHE A 162 -31.19 0.86 21.16
N ALA A 163 -29.91 1.23 21.02
CA ALA A 163 -29.40 2.49 21.57
C ALA A 163 -29.76 3.73 20.74
N ASN A 164 -29.91 3.59 19.41
CA ASN A 164 -29.97 4.74 18.50
C ASN A 164 -31.28 4.85 17.72
N MET A 165 -32.14 3.81 17.75
CA MET A 165 -33.35 3.76 16.94
C MET A 165 -34.64 3.80 17.79
N PRO A 166 -35.71 4.41 17.26
CA PRO A 166 -35.68 5.27 16.09
C PRO A 166 -34.86 6.53 16.33
N TRP A 167 -34.23 7.03 15.29
CA TRP A 167 -33.29 8.15 15.43
C TRP A 167 -33.94 9.43 15.95
N TRP A 168 -35.26 9.57 15.76
CA TRP A 168 -36.02 10.75 16.15
C TRP A 168 -36.52 10.69 17.59
N ASP A 169 -36.47 9.52 18.21
CA ASP A 169 -36.82 9.30 19.61
C ASP A 169 -36.06 8.05 20.13
N PRO A 170 -34.73 8.16 20.33
CA PRO A 170 -33.92 7.02 20.77
C PRO A 170 -34.40 6.45 22.10
N GLY A 171 -34.56 5.14 22.18
CA GLY A 171 -35.09 4.45 23.36
C GLY A 171 -36.59 4.21 23.35
N GLN A 172 -37.31 4.59 22.28
CA GLN A 172 -38.73 4.29 22.12
C GLN A 172 -38.99 2.78 21.88
N LEU A 173 -38.07 2.08 21.23
CA LEU A 173 -38.19 0.64 21.01
C LEU A 173 -37.92 -0.12 22.31
N SER A 174 -38.84 -1.03 22.66
CA SER A 174 -38.54 -2.04 23.67
C SER A 174 -37.44 -2.99 23.18
N ASN A 175 -36.76 -3.66 24.11
CA ASN A 175 -35.72 -4.63 23.77
C ASN A 175 -36.26 -5.75 22.86
N GLU A 176 -37.52 -6.17 23.06
CA GLU A 176 -38.16 -7.18 22.21
C GLU A 176 -38.37 -6.67 20.77
N GLU A 177 -38.83 -5.43 20.62
CA GLU A 177 -39.01 -4.80 19.31
C GLU A 177 -37.67 -4.60 18.58
N ALA A 178 -36.61 -4.25 19.31
CA ALA A 178 -35.26 -4.13 18.76
C ALA A 178 -34.75 -5.48 18.22
N TRP A 179 -34.97 -6.59 18.94
CA TRP A 179 -34.66 -7.93 18.45
C TRP A 179 -35.44 -8.30 17.20
N GLN A 180 -36.75 -8.01 17.17
CA GLN A 180 -37.61 -8.27 16.02
C GLN A 180 -37.14 -7.51 14.77
N VAL A 181 -36.85 -6.21 14.90
CA VAL A 181 -36.28 -5.41 13.78
C VAL A 181 -34.91 -5.91 13.36
N THR A 182 -34.05 -6.29 14.31
CA THR A 182 -32.72 -6.81 14.00
C THR A 182 -32.82 -8.08 13.16
N ALA A 183 -33.66 -9.03 13.56
CA ALA A 183 -33.90 -10.26 12.82
C ALA A 183 -34.43 -9.98 11.41
N TYR A 184 -35.35 -9.03 11.27
CA TYR A 184 -35.89 -8.64 9.96
C TYR A 184 -34.83 -7.98 9.06
N ILE A 185 -33.98 -7.11 9.61
CA ILE A 185 -32.85 -6.53 8.87
C ILE A 185 -31.89 -7.63 8.42
N LEU A 186 -31.53 -8.60 9.28
CA LEU A 186 -30.69 -9.73 8.86
C LEU A 186 -31.33 -10.53 7.72
N LYS A 187 -32.66 -10.71 7.74
CA LYS A 187 -33.41 -11.36 6.66
C LYS A 187 -33.32 -10.57 5.34
N LEU A 188 -33.45 -9.24 5.38
CA LEU A 188 -33.29 -8.38 4.20
C LEU A 188 -31.91 -8.53 3.53
N HIS A 189 -30.91 -8.99 4.28
CA HIS A 189 -29.55 -9.23 3.81
C HIS A 189 -29.22 -10.71 3.53
N ASN A 190 -30.22 -11.60 3.63
CA ASN A 190 -30.02 -13.05 3.52
C ASN A 190 -29.00 -13.63 4.53
N VAL A 191 -28.85 -12.99 5.68
CA VAL A 191 -27.94 -13.42 6.76
C VAL A 191 -28.68 -14.27 7.79
N MET A 192 -29.98 -14.04 7.98
CA MET A 192 -30.77 -14.74 8.99
C MET A 192 -30.99 -16.22 8.60
N PRO A 193 -30.58 -17.19 9.43
CA PRO A 193 -30.86 -18.61 9.20
C PRO A 193 -32.37 -18.89 9.21
N VAL A 194 -32.82 -19.78 8.31
CA VAL A 194 -34.25 -20.12 8.18
C VAL A 194 -34.76 -20.78 9.46
N GLY A 195 -35.85 -20.25 10.03
CA GLY A 195 -36.52 -20.80 11.21
C GLY A 195 -35.80 -20.57 12.54
N LEU A 196 -34.74 -19.77 12.57
CA LEU A 196 -34.06 -19.38 13.81
C LEU A 196 -34.72 -18.12 14.39
N GLU A 197 -34.99 -18.12 15.69
CA GLU A 197 -35.35 -16.92 16.44
C GLU A 197 -34.09 -16.27 17.01
N LEU A 198 -33.89 -14.99 16.73
CA LEU A 198 -32.72 -14.22 17.17
C LEU A 198 -32.87 -13.85 18.64
N THR A 199 -31.87 -14.18 19.45
CA THR A 199 -31.84 -13.90 20.89
C THR A 199 -30.46 -13.44 21.32
N GLU A 200 -30.34 -12.86 22.51
CA GLU A 200 -29.06 -12.45 23.10
C GLU A 200 -28.04 -13.61 23.18
N THR A 201 -28.51 -14.85 23.32
CA THR A 201 -27.64 -16.03 23.43
C THR A 201 -27.06 -16.51 22.10
N ASN A 202 -27.70 -16.20 20.97
CA ASN A 202 -27.28 -16.69 19.64
C ASN A 202 -26.83 -15.58 18.68
N ALA A 203 -27.15 -14.31 18.96
CA ALA A 203 -26.89 -13.21 18.05
C ALA A 203 -25.40 -12.94 17.83
N SER A 204 -24.52 -13.24 18.79
CA SER A 204 -23.07 -13.11 18.61
C SER A 204 -22.48 -14.15 17.64
N ALA A 205 -23.18 -15.27 17.39
CA ALA A 205 -22.75 -16.31 16.47
C ALA A 205 -23.14 -16.07 15.01
N ILE A 206 -24.07 -15.13 14.76
CA ILE A 206 -24.53 -14.80 13.41
C ILE A 206 -23.67 -13.66 12.85
N SER A 207 -22.75 -14.00 11.96
CA SER A 207 -21.91 -13.01 11.28
C SER A 207 -22.72 -12.16 10.31
N THR A 208 -22.60 -10.84 10.43
CA THR A 208 -23.18 -9.86 9.50
C THR A 208 -22.27 -9.51 8.33
N GLN A 209 -21.06 -10.07 8.33
CA GLN A 209 -20.11 -9.92 7.24
C GLN A 209 -20.40 -10.97 6.16
N TYR A 210 -20.32 -10.57 4.89
CA TYR A 210 -20.47 -11.50 3.77
C TYR A 210 -19.49 -12.67 3.94
N ALA A 211 -20.00 -13.91 3.96
CA ALA A 211 -19.17 -15.10 3.87
C ALA A 211 -18.57 -15.15 2.45
N VAL A 212 -17.38 -14.58 2.28
CA VAL A 212 -16.69 -14.66 0.99
C VAL A 212 -16.08 -16.07 0.90
N PRO A 213 -16.33 -16.81 -0.20
CA PRO A 213 -15.68 -18.08 -0.43
C PRO A 213 -14.17 -17.92 -0.30
N GLN A 214 -13.54 -18.75 0.52
CA GLN A 214 -12.08 -18.76 0.61
C GLN A 214 -11.53 -19.10 -0.78
N PRO A 215 -10.57 -18.32 -1.32
CA PRO A 215 -9.95 -18.63 -2.58
C PRO A 215 -9.26 -19.99 -2.49
N GLY A 216 -9.10 -20.66 -3.63
CA GLY A 216 -8.33 -21.90 -3.68
C GLY A 216 -6.92 -21.68 -3.11
N ASP A 217 -6.31 -22.74 -2.56
CA ASP A 217 -4.92 -22.66 -2.10
C ASP A 217 -3.99 -22.36 -3.30
N ASP A 218 -3.56 -21.10 -3.41
CA ASP A 218 -2.66 -20.63 -4.46
C ASP A 218 -1.19 -20.99 -4.18
N SER A 219 -0.87 -21.55 -3.00
CA SER A 219 0.50 -21.94 -2.63
C SER A 219 1.22 -22.78 -3.69
N PRO A 220 0.59 -23.79 -4.33
CA PRO A 220 1.24 -24.60 -5.35
C PRO A 220 1.65 -23.78 -6.58
N ALA A 221 0.79 -22.86 -7.03
CA ALA A 221 1.07 -22.01 -8.18
C ALA A 221 2.18 -20.98 -7.87
N VAL A 222 2.17 -20.41 -6.67
CA VAL A 222 3.23 -19.50 -6.19
C VAL A 222 4.57 -20.22 -6.08
N LEU A 223 4.59 -21.46 -5.57
CA LEU A 223 5.80 -22.28 -5.50
C LEU A 223 6.31 -22.67 -6.89
N ALA A 224 5.41 -23.01 -7.82
CA ALA A 224 5.76 -23.32 -9.20
C ALA A 224 6.38 -22.09 -9.90
N LEU A 225 5.78 -20.91 -9.77
CA LEU A 225 6.31 -19.66 -10.31
C LEU A 225 7.71 -19.35 -9.75
N THR A 226 7.88 -19.49 -8.44
CA THR A 226 9.16 -19.27 -7.76
C THR A 226 10.22 -20.26 -8.26
N GLY A 227 9.85 -21.54 -8.41
CA GLY A 227 10.72 -22.57 -8.97
C GLY A 227 11.13 -22.30 -10.42
N ILE A 228 10.18 -21.90 -11.27
CA ILE A 228 10.44 -21.53 -12.67
C ILE A 228 11.40 -20.35 -12.76
N LEU A 229 11.18 -19.29 -11.96
CA LEU A 229 12.04 -18.11 -11.95
C LEU A 229 13.44 -18.42 -11.40
N ALA A 230 13.54 -19.27 -10.38
CA ALA A 230 14.81 -19.74 -9.86
C ALA A 230 15.58 -20.55 -10.92
N LEU A 231 14.91 -21.47 -11.61
CA LEU A 231 15.51 -22.26 -12.70
C LEU A 231 15.91 -21.38 -13.89
N ALA A 232 15.10 -20.40 -14.26
CA ALA A 232 15.43 -19.41 -15.28
C ALA A 232 16.66 -18.59 -14.88
N GLY A 233 16.75 -18.18 -13.60
CA GLY A 233 17.93 -17.53 -13.04
C GLY A 233 19.18 -18.40 -13.14
N VAL A 234 19.10 -19.68 -12.76
CA VAL A 234 20.20 -20.64 -12.91
C VAL A 234 20.59 -20.82 -14.38
N GLY A 235 19.62 -20.92 -15.29
CA GLY A 235 19.83 -21.01 -16.73
C GLY A 235 20.56 -19.79 -17.29
N LEU A 236 20.16 -18.59 -16.88
CA LEU A 236 20.82 -17.33 -17.26
C LEU A 236 22.24 -17.24 -16.69
N ILE A 237 22.50 -17.72 -15.46
CA ILE A 237 23.85 -17.80 -14.89
C ILE A 237 24.71 -18.78 -15.71
N ALA A 238 24.19 -19.96 -16.03
CA ALA A 238 24.89 -20.97 -16.81
C ALA A 238 25.21 -20.46 -18.24
N GLN A 239 24.26 -19.76 -18.87
CA GLN A 239 24.45 -19.09 -20.15
C GLN A 239 25.42 -17.90 -20.06
N ASN A 240 25.47 -17.21 -18.91
CA ASN A 240 26.42 -16.15 -18.64
C ASN A 240 27.87 -16.68 -18.64
N LEU A 241 28.06 -17.89 -18.13
CA LEU A 241 29.36 -18.56 -17.98
C LEU A 241 29.86 -19.23 -19.27
N ARG A 242 28.97 -19.66 -20.18
CA ARG A 242 29.34 -20.26 -21.48
C ARG A 242 29.45 -19.15 -22.55
N ARG A 243 30.64 -18.55 -22.75
CA ARG A 243 30.94 -17.69 -23.93
C ARG A 243 31.02 -18.55 -25.21
N HIS A 244 30.86 -18.13 -26.48
CA HIS A 244 30.79 -16.87 -27.24
C HIS A 244 29.87 -17.11 -28.46
N ARG A 245 29.18 -16.08 -29.01
CA ARG A 245 29.30 -15.73 -30.45
C ARG A 245 28.68 -14.37 -30.76
N THR A 246 29.38 -13.66 -31.64
CA THR A 246 29.01 -12.41 -32.31
C THR A 246 27.57 -12.44 -32.82
N SER A 247 26.76 -11.49 -32.36
CA SER A 247 25.45 -11.20 -32.96
C SER A 247 25.68 -10.42 -34.26
N ALA A 248 25.07 -10.85 -35.35
CA ALA A 248 25.02 -10.07 -36.59
C ALA A 248 24.43 -8.66 -36.32
N PRO A 249 24.81 -7.63 -37.10
CA PRO A 249 24.27 -6.29 -36.93
C PRO A 249 22.76 -6.30 -37.21
N GLN A 250 21.95 -6.29 -36.14
CA GLN A 250 20.51 -6.09 -36.23
C GLN A 250 20.20 -4.59 -36.38
N ARG A 251 19.16 -4.29 -37.17
CA ARG A 251 18.65 -2.91 -37.31
C ARG A 251 18.31 -2.34 -35.92
N PRO A 252 18.66 -1.07 -35.62
CA PRO A 252 18.35 -0.46 -34.34
C PRO A 252 16.83 -0.48 -34.09
N ASN A 253 16.38 -1.05 -32.97
CA ASN A 253 15.02 -0.96 -32.46
C ASN A 253 14.98 -0.02 -31.24
N PHE A 254 13.78 0.26 -30.70
CA PHE A 254 13.63 1.10 -29.50
C PHE A 254 14.51 0.64 -28.33
N PHE A 255 14.60 -0.67 -28.07
CA PHE A 255 15.40 -1.22 -26.98
C PHE A 255 16.92 -1.00 -27.16
N HIS A 256 17.38 -0.87 -28.40
CA HIS A 256 18.75 -0.48 -28.72
C HIS A 256 19.08 0.97 -28.34
N HIS A 257 18.05 1.78 -28.07
CA HIS A 257 18.13 3.09 -27.45
C HIS A 257 17.88 3.08 -25.94
N LEU A 258 17.91 1.95 -25.21
CA LEU A 258 17.94 1.99 -23.74
C LEU A 258 19.37 2.18 -23.20
N HIS A 259 20.34 1.43 -23.73
CA HIS A 259 21.74 1.51 -23.32
C HIS A 259 22.63 2.07 -24.45
N PRO A 260 23.75 2.77 -24.13
CA PRO A 260 24.74 3.12 -25.13
C PRO A 260 25.42 1.86 -25.70
N PRO A 261 25.97 1.89 -26.92
CA PRO A 261 26.54 0.70 -27.58
C PRO A 261 27.62 0.00 -26.76
N THR A 262 28.47 0.78 -26.08
CA THR A 262 29.53 0.26 -25.21
C THR A 262 29.74 1.13 -23.98
N ILE A 263 30.13 0.52 -22.86
CA ILE A 263 30.38 1.18 -21.57
C ILE A 263 31.75 0.75 -21.02
N PRO A 264 32.50 1.63 -20.33
CA PRO A 264 33.76 1.26 -19.67
C PRO A 264 33.60 0.03 -18.77
N ALA A 265 34.43 -0.99 -19.00
CA ALA A 265 34.27 -2.30 -18.38
C ALA A 265 34.48 -2.26 -16.85
N LEU A 266 35.38 -1.40 -16.37
CA LEU A 266 35.70 -1.25 -14.95
C LEU A 266 34.50 -0.68 -14.16
N GLN A 267 33.87 0.38 -14.69
CA GLN A 267 32.73 1.06 -14.09
C GLN A 267 31.40 0.34 -14.34
N ALA A 268 31.36 -0.64 -15.24
CA ALA A 268 30.20 -1.53 -15.40
C ALA A 268 30.24 -2.77 -14.50
N ARG A 269 31.25 -2.92 -13.63
CA ARG A 269 31.32 -4.05 -12.70
C ARG A 269 30.26 -3.89 -11.60
N LEU A 270 29.68 -5.00 -11.17
CA LEU A 270 28.70 -5.03 -10.08
C LEU A 270 29.24 -4.39 -8.80
N ARG A 271 30.50 -4.63 -8.45
CA ARG A 271 31.17 -3.99 -7.30
C ARG A 271 31.26 -2.45 -7.36
N TYR A 272 31.08 -1.85 -8.53
CA TYR A 272 31.08 -0.41 -8.70
C TYR A 272 29.66 0.16 -8.75
N THR A 273 28.80 -0.40 -9.61
CA THR A 273 27.42 0.12 -9.75
C THR A 273 26.49 -0.33 -8.64
N LEU A 274 26.85 -1.43 -7.96
CA LEU A 274 26.03 -2.21 -7.03
C LEU A 274 24.71 -2.70 -7.65
N GLY A 275 24.56 -2.62 -8.98
CA GLY A 275 23.29 -2.88 -9.66
C GLY A 275 22.17 -1.89 -9.32
N ALA A 276 22.42 -0.90 -8.44
CA ALA A 276 21.38 -0.15 -7.76
C ALA A 276 20.46 0.65 -8.70
N GLY A 277 21.00 1.22 -9.80
CA GLY A 277 20.19 1.98 -10.75
C GLY A 277 19.21 1.08 -11.54
N GLY A 278 19.69 -0.04 -12.09
CA GLY A 278 18.84 -0.99 -12.79
C GLY A 278 17.84 -1.68 -11.85
N LEU A 279 18.28 -2.00 -10.64
CA LEU A 279 17.42 -2.59 -9.61
C LEU A 279 16.30 -1.62 -9.17
N ALA A 280 16.58 -0.33 -9.02
CA ALA A 280 15.56 0.67 -8.72
C ALA A 280 14.49 0.74 -9.82
N VAL A 281 14.88 0.74 -11.10
CA VAL A 281 13.92 0.71 -12.22
C VAL A 281 13.06 -0.56 -12.17
N PHE A 282 13.67 -1.71 -11.91
CA PHE A 282 12.94 -2.98 -11.77
C PHE A 282 11.92 -2.95 -10.63
N LEU A 283 12.30 -2.44 -9.45
CA LEU A 283 11.39 -2.31 -8.31
C LEU A 283 10.25 -1.31 -8.59
N CYS A 284 10.53 -0.19 -9.26
CA CYS A 284 9.47 0.74 -9.70
C CYS A 284 8.50 0.08 -10.68
N LEU A 285 8.97 -0.80 -11.57
CA LEU A 285 8.09 -1.54 -12.49
C LEU A 285 7.21 -2.55 -11.74
N ILE A 286 7.76 -3.26 -10.74
CA ILE A 286 6.95 -4.14 -9.89
C ILE A 286 5.88 -3.33 -9.19
N LEU A 287 6.25 -2.22 -8.52
CA LEU A 287 5.32 -1.33 -7.83
C LEU A 287 4.20 -0.82 -8.75
N LEU A 288 4.55 -0.41 -9.96
CA LEU A 288 3.56 0.06 -10.93
C LEU A 288 2.57 -1.06 -11.30
N VAL A 289 3.07 -2.25 -11.60
CA VAL A 289 2.22 -3.39 -11.99
C VAL A 289 1.35 -3.85 -10.83
N THR A 290 1.94 -4.09 -9.65
CA THR A 290 1.16 -4.55 -8.48
C THR A 290 0.20 -3.48 -7.99
N GLY A 291 0.58 -2.21 -8.05
CA GLY A 291 -0.31 -1.09 -7.70
C GLY A 291 -1.52 -1.00 -8.63
N ILE A 292 -1.34 -1.19 -9.93
CA ILE A 292 -2.46 -1.27 -10.89
C ILE A 292 -3.37 -2.46 -10.57
N LEU A 293 -2.80 -3.62 -10.22
CA LEU A 293 -3.58 -4.80 -9.86
C LEU A 293 -4.41 -4.60 -8.57
N GLU A 294 -3.82 -3.98 -7.54
CA GLU A 294 -4.54 -3.62 -6.31
C GLU A 294 -5.66 -2.60 -6.56
N MET A 295 -5.45 -1.68 -7.51
CA MET A 295 -6.42 -0.65 -7.88
C MET A 295 -7.77 -1.20 -8.36
N PHE A 296 -7.81 -2.42 -8.91
CA PHE A 296 -9.07 -3.06 -9.34
C PHE A 296 -9.98 -3.43 -8.16
N TYR A 297 -9.43 -3.60 -6.96
CA TYR A 297 -10.13 -4.13 -5.80
C TYR A 297 -10.17 -3.16 -4.61
N TYR A 298 -9.27 -2.17 -4.58
CA TYR A 298 -9.21 -1.20 -3.50
C TYR A 298 -10.39 -0.21 -3.55
N ILE A 299 -11.02 0.03 -2.39
CA ILE A 299 -12.13 0.97 -2.24
C ILE A 299 -11.67 2.17 -1.39
N PRO A 300 -11.48 3.37 -1.97
CA PRO A 300 -10.93 4.54 -1.26
C PRO A 300 -11.97 5.26 -0.39
N VAL A 301 -12.78 4.50 0.37
CA VAL A 301 -13.79 5.02 1.30
C VAL A 301 -13.42 4.53 2.70
N PRO A 302 -13.33 5.38 3.73
CA PRO A 302 -12.78 5.00 5.05
C PRO A 302 -13.32 3.72 5.66
N ASP A 303 -14.64 3.55 5.64
CA ASP A 303 -15.32 2.40 6.25
C ASP A 303 -15.04 1.09 5.49
N GLN A 304 -14.55 1.19 4.25
CA GLN A 304 -14.27 0.06 3.37
C GLN A 304 -12.79 -0.08 3.00
N ALA A 305 -11.95 0.92 3.28
CA ALA A 305 -10.57 0.95 2.78
C ALA A 305 -9.73 -0.17 3.39
N ALA A 306 -9.69 -0.25 4.72
CA ALA A 306 -8.99 -1.34 5.42
C ALA A 306 -9.60 -2.71 5.09
N VAL A 307 -10.94 -2.80 5.00
CA VAL A 307 -11.66 -4.03 4.64
C VAL A 307 -11.32 -4.47 3.21
N SER A 308 -11.23 -3.55 2.25
CA SER A 308 -10.87 -3.87 0.86
C SER A 308 -9.45 -4.42 0.75
N ILE A 309 -8.53 -3.97 1.61
CA ILE A 309 -7.17 -4.51 1.68
C ILE A 309 -7.16 -5.89 2.32
N GLU A 310 -8.00 -6.13 3.33
CA GLU A 310 -8.21 -7.46 3.89
C GLU A 310 -8.74 -8.40 2.81
N ILE A 311 -9.76 -7.99 2.04
CA ILE A 311 -10.30 -8.74 0.90
C ILE A 311 -9.23 -9.04 -0.15
N ILE A 312 -8.42 -8.04 -0.54
CA ILE A 312 -7.28 -8.26 -1.44
C ILE A 312 -6.34 -9.33 -0.85
N THR A 313 -6.10 -9.30 0.46
CA THR A 313 -5.16 -10.22 1.09
C THR A 313 -5.72 -11.64 1.20
N THR A 314 -6.99 -11.80 1.56
CA THR A 314 -7.54 -13.09 1.96
C THR A 314 -8.42 -13.74 0.91
N LEU A 315 -9.00 -12.97 -0.02
CA LEU A 315 -10.08 -13.44 -0.89
C LEU A 315 -9.77 -13.39 -2.38
N ILE A 316 -8.90 -12.48 -2.80
CA ILE A 316 -8.50 -12.37 -4.20
C ILE A 316 -7.38 -13.39 -4.51
N PRO A 317 -7.51 -14.22 -5.56
CA PRO A 317 -6.45 -15.12 -5.99
C PRO A 317 -5.14 -14.36 -6.24
N PHE A 318 -4.03 -14.85 -5.69
CA PHE A 318 -2.72 -14.19 -5.67
C PHE A 318 -2.71 -12.78 -5.04
N GLY A 319 -3.78 -12.36 -4.36
CA GLY A 319 -3.90 -11.02 -3.82
C GLY A 319 -2.95 -10.75 -2.66
N ALA A 320 -2.79 -11.70 -1.72
CA ALA A 320 -1.74 -11.65 -0.70
C ALA A 320 -0.34 -11.48 -1.30
N LEU A 321 -0.02 -12.25 -2.35
CA LEU A 321 1.29 -12.16 -3.01
C LEU A 321 1.48 -10.79 -3.66
N THR A 322 0.46 -10.29 -4.37
CA THR A 322 0.49 -8.98 -5.04
C THR A 322 0.73 -7.86 -4.03
N ARG A 323 -0.02 -7.88 -2.92
CA ARG A 323 0.11 -6.92 -1.81
C ARG A 323 1.49 -6.99 -1.16
N ASN A 324 1.97 -8.20 -0.86
CA ASN A 324 3.29 -8.38 -0.26
C ASN A 324 4.39 -7.90 -1.21
N LEU A 325 4.29 -8.21 -2.50
CA LEU A 325 5.22 -7.72 -3.52
C LEU A 325 5.22 -6.20 -3.61
N HIS A 326 4.04 -5.55 -3.59
CA HIS A 326 3.95 -4.10 -3.59
C HIS A 326 4.65 -3.50 -2.37
N PHE A 327 4.28 -3.96 -1.17
CA PHE A 327 4.86 -3.49 0.08
C PHE A 327 6.39 -3.67 0.14
N TRP A 328 6.88 -4.90 -0.07
CA TRP A 328 8.32 -5.17 0.04
C TRP A 328 9.14 -4.55 -1.09
N SER A 329 8.55 -4.33 -2.26
CA SER A 329 9.20 -3.57 -3.33
C SER A 329 9.40 -2.11 -2.94
N ALA A 330 8.42 -1.49 -2.27
CA ALA A 330 8.55 -0.12 -1.76
C ALA A 330 9.67 -0.01 -0.72
N GLN A 331 9.69 -0.95 0.23
CA GLN A 331 10.74 -1.01 1.27
C GLN A 331 12.13 -1.21 0.65
N ALA A 332 12.25 -2.14 -0.30
CA ALA A 332 13.50 -2.39 -1.01
C ALA A 332 13.94 -1.17 -1.85
N LEU A 333 12.99 -0.46 -2.47
CA LEU A 333 13.28 0.70 -3.31
C LEU A 333 13.92 1.84 -2.50
N LEU A 334 13.41 2.14 -1.30
CA LEU A 334 14.03 3.12 -0.41
C LEU A 334 15.48 2.77 -0.06
N ILE A 335 15.75 1.50 0.26
CA ILE A 335 17.09 1.02 0.58
C ILE A 335 18.00 1.13 -0.65
N VAL A 336 17.55 0.62 -1.80
CA VAL A 336 18.33 0.62 -3.05
C VAL A 336 18.65 2.04 -3.51
N MET A 337 17.71 2.98 -3.38
CA MET A 337 17.92 4.37 -3.76
C MET A 337 18.84 5.11 -2.80
N THR A 338 18.79 4.78 -1.51
CA THR A 338 19.78 5.27 -0.54
C THR A 338 21.18 4.78 -0.90
N ILE A 339 21.34 3.49 -1.20
CA ILE A 339 22.61 2.91 -1.66
C ILE A 339 23.06 3.57 -2.98
N HIS A 340 22.12 3.84 -3.89
CA HIS A 340 22.41 4.52 -5.16
C HIS A 340 22.97 5.92 -4.92
N LEU A 341 22.32 6.73 -4.08
CA LEU A 341 22.77 8.07 -3.69
C LEU A 341 24.16 8.02 -3.03
N LEU A 342 24.33 7.13 -2.05
CA LEU A 342 25.61 6.92 -1.37
C LEU A 342 26.72 6.60 -2.38
N ARG A 343 26.48 5.65 -3.29
CA ARG A 343 27.47 5.32 -4.34
C ARG A 343 27.80 6.54 -5.19
N VAL A 344 26.81 7.34 -5.59
CA VAL A 344 27.05 8.53 -6.41
C VAL A 344 27.94 9.54 -5.68
N VAL A 345 27.70 9.78 -4.39
CA VAL A 345 28.53 10.69 -3.60
C VAL A 345 29.91 10.10 -3.32
N LEU A 346 30.00 8.85 -2.88
CA LEU A 346 31.25 8.18 -2.51
C LEU A 346 32.20 7.95 -3.69
N THR A 347 31.67 7.92 -4.92
CA THR A 347 32.47 7.85 -6.15
C THR A 347 32.68 9.20 -6.83
N GLY A 348 32.05 10.27 -6.30
CA GLY A 348 32.06 11.60 -6.92
C GLY A 348 31.42 11.64 -8.30
N ALA A 349 30.49 10.73 -8.59
CA ALA A 349 29.86 10.59 -9.91
C ALA A 349 28.93 11.77 -10.28
N TYR A 350 28.65 12.66 -9.33
CA TYR A 350 27.90 13.90 -9.54
C TYR A 350 28.74 15.01 -10.19
N ALA A 351 30.06 14.86 -10.25
CA ALA A 351 30.98 15.86 -10.77
C ALA A 351 30.76 16.16 -12.26
N ARG A 352 31.37 17.25 -12.74
CA ARG A 352 31.30 17.70 -14.14
C ARG A 352 29.87 18.09 -14.55
N HIS A 353 29.40 17.64 -15.71
CA HIS A 353 28.10 18.00 -16.30
C HIS A 353 26.90 17.23 -15.71
N ARG A 354 27.09 16.52 -14.58
CA ARG A 354 26.08 15.64 -13.96
C ARG A 354 25.39 16.22 -12.72
N ARG A 355 25.73 17.44 -12.31
CA ARG A 355 25.17 18.09 -11.11
C ARG A 355 23.64 18.22 -11.18
N LEU A 356 23.10 18.56 -12.35
CA LEU A 356 21.65 18.60 -12.55
C LEU A 356 21.02 17.21 -12.41
N ASN A 357 21.65 16.17 -12.97
CA ASN A 357 21.15 14.81 -12.85
C ASN A 357 21.18 14.30 -11.40
N TYR A 358 22.16 14.74 -10.61
CA TYR A 358 22.22 14.50 -9.17
C TYR A 358 21.02 15.14 -8.44
N LEU A 359 20.70 16.41 -8.74
CA LEU A 359 19.54 17.08 -8.16
C LEU A 359 18.22 16.41 -8.55
N ILE A 360 18.09 15.97 -9.81
CA ILE A 360 16.93 15.17 -10.25
C ILE A 360 16.83 13.88 -9.44
N GLY A 361 17.95 13.18 -9.23
CA GLY A 361 17.98 11.96 -8.41
C GLY A 361 17.60 12.21 -6.95
N LEU A 362 18.02 13.34 -6.37
CA LEU A 362 17.62 13.75 -5.03
C LEU A 362 16.12 14.07 -4.95
N GLY A 363 15.58 14.77 -5.97
CA GLY A 363 14.14 15.01 -6.08
C GLY A 363 13.33 13.70 -6.23
N MET A 364 13.85 12.74 -7.00
CA MET A 364 13.25 11.40 -7.07
C MET A 364 13.28 10.68 -5.72
N LEU A 365 14.35 10.79 -4.93
CA LEU A 365 14.39 10.20 -3.59
C LEU A 365 13.27 10.78 -2.69
N VAL A 366 13.05 12.10 -2.75
CA VAL A 366 11.93 12.75 -2.04
C VAL A 366 10.59 12.22 -2.53
N LEU A 367 10.39 12.10 -3.85
CA LEU A 367 9.15 11.52 -4.40
C LEU A 367 8.92 10.07 -3.98
N ILE A 368 9.97 9.25 -3.86
CA ILE A 368 9.83 7.87 -3.37
C ILE A 368 9.37 7.86 -1.92
N ILE A 369 9.95 8.72 -1.07
CA ILE A 369 9.53 8.84 0.34
C ILE A 369 8.05 9.29 0.42
N LEU A 370 7.63 10.23 -0.43
CA LEU A 370 6.24 10.69 -0.49
C LEU A 370 5.29 9.60 -1.03
N LEU A 371 5.69 8.86 -2.06
CA LEU A 371 4.93 7.71 -2.58
C LEU A 371 4.76 6.65 -1.50
N ASP A 372 5.83 6.29 -0.80
CA ASP A 372 5.78 5.29 0.27
C ASP A 372 4.84 5.77 1.39
N PHE A 373 5.00 7.00 1.88
CA PHE A 373 4.10 7.57 2.90
C PHE A 373 2.63 7.58 2.47
N THR A 374 2.34 8.10 1.27
CA THR A 374 0.95 8.18 0.78
C THR A 374 0.35 6.79 0.54
N GLY A 375 1.14 5.81 0.10
CA GLY A 375 0.70 4.42 -0.03
C GLY A 375 0.39 3.76 1.31
N TYR A 376 1.22 4.01 2.34
CA TYR A 376 0.94 3.55 3.71
C TYR A 376 -0.38 4.11 4.25
N VAL A 377 -0.71 5.37 3.94
CA VAL A 377 -1.98 6.01 4.36
C VAL A 377 -3.19 5.29 3.78
N LEU A 378 -3.07 4.72 2.57
CA LEU A 378 -4.17 3.98 1.93
C LEU A 378 -4.58 2.72 2.70
N ARG A 379 -3.72 2.22 3.60
CA ARG A 379 -4.09 1.11 4.50
C ARG A 379 -5.24 1.46 5.42
N TRP A 380 -5.35 2.74 5.79
CA TRP A 380 -6.38 3.27 6.68
C TRP A 380 -6.58 2.42 7.95
N ASP A 381 -5.46 1.95 8.50
CA ASP A 381 -5.37 1.10 9.69
C ASP A 381 -4.80 1.86 10.90
N GLU A 382 -5.01 1.35 12.11
CA GLU A 382 -4.52 1.99 13.34
C GLU A 382 -2.99 2.18 13.33
N GLY A 383 -2.26 1.31 12.64
CA GLY A 383 -0.81 1.38 12.50
C GLY A 383 -0.32 2.64 11.78
N ILE A 384 -1.10 3.21 10.86
CA ILE A 384 -0.73 4.46 10.16
C ILE A 384 -1.35 5.72 10.78
N ARG A 385 -2.36 5.60 11.65
CA ARG A 385 -3.15 6.72 12.19
C ARG A 385 -2.29 7.84 12.79
N TRP A 386 -1.28 7.50 13.58
CA TRP A 386 -0.37 8.49 14.18
C TRP A 386 0.46 9.24 13.15
N ALA A 387 1.09 8.49 12.23
CA ALA A 387 1.94 9.09 11.21
C ALA A 387 1.12 9.93 10.23
N LEU A 388 -0.15 9.56 9.97
CA LEU A 388 -1.10 10.40 9.25
C LEU A 388 -1.35 11.72 10.00
N ILE A 389 -1.78 11.67 11.26
CA ILE A 389 -2.14 12.88 12.02
C ILE A 389 -0.92 13.77 12.24
N VAL A 390 0.18 13.23 12.78
CA VAL A 390 1.38 14.02 13.08
C VAL A 390 2.06 14.47 11.81
N GLY A 391 2.25 13.56 10.83
CA GLY A 391 2.91 13.88 9.57
C GLY A 391 2.19 14.99 8.79
N THR A 392 0.85 14.97 8.78
CA THR A 392 0.09 16.04 8.11
C THR A 392 0.07 17.33 8.92
N ASN A 393 -0.04 17.26 10.25
CA ASN A 393 0.01 18.46 11.10
C ASN A 393 1.37 19.17 11.07
N LEU A 394 2.47 18.49 10.72
CA LEU A 394 3.77 19.16 10.46
C LEU A 394 3.65 20.24 9.38
N LEU A 395 2.78 20.08 8.38
CA LEU A 395 2.55 21.11 7.36
C LEU A 395 2.02 22.42 7.98
N LYS A 396 1.14 22.33 8.97
CA LYS A 396 0.57 23.51 9.66
C LYS A 396 1.64 24.34 10.38
N THR A 397 2.75 23.71 10.76
CA THR A 397 3.84 24.39 11.48
C THR A 397 4.68 25.30 10.60
N ILE A 398 4.56 25.19 9.27
CA ILE A 398 5.31 26.01 8.32
C ILE A 398 4.77 27.46 8.34
N PRO A 399 5.60 28.47 8.67
CA PRO A 399 5.17 29.86 8.70
C PRO A 399 4.62 30.32 7.34
N TRP A 400 3.63 31.21 7.39
CA TRP A 400 2.96 31.87 6.25
C TRP A 400 2.15 30.98 5.31
N VAL A 401 2.64 29.79 4.94
CA VAL A 401 2.02 28.92 3.92
C VAL A 401 1.45 27.61 4.48
N GLY A 402 1.76 27.26 5.73
CA GLY A 402 1.45 25.94 6.29
C GLY A 402 -0.04 25.59 6.30
N GLY A 403 -0.90 26.54 6.65
CA GLY A 403 -2.35 26.34 6.62
C GLY A 403 -2.88 26.05 5.21
N SER A 404 -2.45 26.83 4.21
CA SER A 404 -2.86 26.63 2.81
C SER A 404 -2.34 25.30 2.25
N LEU A 405 -1.09 24.93 2.57
CA LEU A 405 -0.52 23.63 2.19
C LEU A 405 -1.28 22.46 2.82
N TYR A 406 -1.63 22.58 4.10
CA TYR A 406 -2.44 21.57 4.79
C TYR A 406 -3.80 21.39 4.11
N HIS A 407 -4.51 22.48 3.83
CA HIS A 407 -5.81 22.43 3.15
C HIS A 407 -5.71 21.86 1.73
N LEU A 408 -4.64 22.13 0.98
CA LEU A 408 -4.42 21.56 -0.35
C LEU A 408 -4.29 20.03 -0.30
N VAL A 409 -3.53 19.52 0.66
CA VAL A 409 -3.25 18.08 0.78
C VAL A 409 -4.45 17.35 1.43
N ILE A 410 -5.01 17.90 2.50
CA ILE A 410 -5.98 17.23 3.38
C ILE A 410 -7.43 17.57 3.05
N GLY A 411 -7.70 18.77 2.54
CA GLY A 411 -9.03 19.23 2.16
C GLY A 411 -9.91 19.77 3.29
N GLY A 412 -9.44 19.79 4.54
CA GLY A 412 -10.22 20.22 5.71
C GLY A 412 -9.32 20.65 6.88
N PRO A 413 -9.90 20.99 8.05
CA PRO A 413 -9.14 21.37 9.25
C PRO A 413 -8.42 20.19 9.92
N GLU A 414 -8.89 18.96 9.68
CA GLU A 414 -8.33 17.71 10.17
C GLU A 414 -8.46 16.60 9.12
N PRO A 415 -7.70 15.48 9.24
CA PRO A 415 -7.85 14.35 8.33
C PRO A 415 -9.25 13.74 8.48
N ALA A 416 -9.98 13.68 7.37
CA ALA A 416 -11.36 13.25 7.30
C ALA A 416 -11.52 12.15 6.23
N PRO A 417 -12.70 11.54 6.11
CA PRO A 417 -13.00 10.63 5.01
C PRO A 417 -12.59 11.09 3.62
N SER A 418 -12.89 12.35 3.30
CA SER A 418 -12.50 12.97 2.02
C SER A 418 -10.99 13.11 1.84
N SER A 419 -10.20 13.06 2.91
CA SER A 419 -8.74 13.09 2.83
C SER A 419 -8.18 11.79 2.27
N LEU A 420 -8.84 10.65 2.52
CA LEU A 420 -8.40 9.36 1.98
C LEU A 420 -8.45 9.33 0.45
N GLU A 421 -9.56 9.80 -0.14
CA GLU A 421 -9.71 9.90 -1.60
C GLU A 421 -8.63 10.81 -2.23
N ARG A 422 -8.28 11.90 -1.53
CA ARG A 422 -7.19 12.79 -1.94
C ARG A 422 -5.84 12.09 -1.88
N PHE A 423 -5.53 11.38 -0.79
CA PHE A 423 -4.29 10.60 -0.68
C PHE A 423 -4.19 9.54 -1.78
N TYR A 424 -5.30 8.86 -2.08
CA TYR A 424 -5.39 7.91 -3.18
C TYR A 424 -5.05 8.58 -4.52
N THR A 425 -5.65 9.75 -4.80
CA THR A 425 -5.38 10.53 -6.02
C THR A 425 -3.93 11.03 -6.10
N TRP A 426 -3.38 11.53 -4.99
CA TRP A 426 -1.98 11.94 -4.91
C TRP A 426 -1.05 10.78 -5.20
N HIS A 427 -1.31 9.61 -4.62
CA HIS A 427 -0.46 8.43 -4.76
C HIS A 427 -0.47 7.89 -6.19
N ILE A 428 -1.65 7.53 -6.72
CA ILE A 428 -1.76 6.79 -7.99
C ILE A 428 -1.54 7.68 -9.21
N PHE A 429 -1.90 8.97 -9.11
CA PHE A 429 -1.86 9.87 -10.26
C PHE A 429 -0.70 10.86 -10.15
N VAL A 430 -0.75 11.79 -9.21
CA VAL A 430 0.16 12.95 -9.23
C VAL A 430 1.60 12.57 -8.94
N LEU A 431 1.84 11.84 -7.85
CA LEU A 431 3.19 11.44 -7.43
C LEU A 431 3.74 10.34 -8.35
N THR A 432 2.91 9.38 -8.76
CA THR A 432 3.32 8.30 -9.68
C THR A 432 3.68 8.86 -11.06
N LEU A 433 2.88 9.76 -11.63
CA LEU A 433 3.21 10.42 -12.90
C LEU A 433 4.48 11.27 -12.77
N GLY A 434 4.62 12.02 -11.67
CA GLY A 434 5.84 12.77 -11.36
C GLY A 434 7.09 11.88 -11.33
N MET A 435 6.98 10.70 -10.71
CA MET A 435 8.04 9.69 -10.68
C MET A 435 8.39 9.18 -12.08
N ILE A 436 7.39 8.86 -12.90
CA ILE A 436 7.60 8.38 -14.27
C ILE A 436 8.29 9.45 -15.12
N CYS A 437 7.82 10.70 -15.07
CA CYS A 437 8.38 11.81 -15.83
C CYS A 437 9.82 12.13 -15.41
N LEU A 438 10.08 12.29 -14.11
CA LEU A 438 11.43 12.58 -13.61
C LEU A 438 12.36 11.38 -13.79
N GLY A 439 11.87 10.15 -13.63
CA GLY A 439 12.63 8.93 -13.88
C GLY A 439 13.07 8.81 -15.35
N ALA A 440 12.15 9.04 -16.29
CA ALA A 440 12.47 9.08 -17.72
C ALA A 440 13.50 10.17 -18.04
N TRP A 441 13.33 11.37 -17.48
CA TRP A 441 14.28 12.47 -17.65
C TRP A 441 15.65 12.18 -17.03
N HIS A 442 15.70 11.58 -15.85
CA HIS A 442 16.92 11.16 -15.17
C HIS A 442 17.70 10.15 -16.02
N ILE A 443 17.04 9.10 -16.52
CA ILE A 443 17.66 8.09 -17.38
C ILE A 443 18.15 8.73 -18.70
N PHE A 444 17.35 9.62 -19.30
CA PHE A 444 17.76 10.38 -20.47
C PHE A 444 19.03 11.21 -20.22
N ARG A 445 19.09 11.94 -19.10
CA ARG A 445 20.25 12.73 -18.69
C ARG A 445 21.49 11.87 -18.46
N VAL A 446 21.37 10.72 -17.79
CA VAL A 446 22.49 9.77 -17.66
C VAL A 446 23.09 9.42 -19.02
N ARG A 447 22.25 9.24 -20.05
CA ARG A 447 22.71 8.92 -21.41
C ARG A 447 23.33 10.12 -22.11
N ARG A 448 22.67 11.29 -22.04
CA ARG A 448 23.18 12.55 -22.59
C ARG A 448 24.53 12.94 -21.99
N ASP A 449 24.75 12.59 -20.72
CA ASP A 449 25.92 12.91 -19.92
C ASP A 449 27.03 11.84 -20.03
N GLY A 450 26.98 10.99 -21.06
CA GLY A 450 28.04 10.03 -21.38
C GLY A 450 27.97 8.70 -20.62
N GLY A 451 26.82 8.38 -20.00
CA GLY A 451 26.57 7.10 -19.34
C GLY A 451 27.11 7.06 -17.91
N ILE A 452 27.73 5.95 -17.50
CA ILE A 452 28.31 5.81 -16.15
C ILE A 452 29.54 6.72 -16.02
N ALA A 453 29.71 7.36 -14.86
CA ALA A 453 30.85 8.22 -14.57
C ALA A 453 32.14 7.41 -14.67
N ALA A 454 33.06 7.83 -15.54
CA ALA A 454 34.38 7.26 -15.74
C ALA A 454 35.36 8.37 -16.18
N PRO A 455 36.68 8.19 -16.01
CA PRO A 455 37.66 9.17 -16.46
C PRO A 455 37.54 9.45 -17.96
N PRO A 456 37.99 10.62 -18.44
CA PRO A 456 38.14 10.90 -19.87
C PRO A 456 38.94 9.80 -20.60
N PRO A 457 38.63 9.49 -21.88
CA PRO A 457 39.26 8.38 -22.60
C PRO A 457 40.79 8.37 -22.57
N ASP A 458 41.41 9.56 -22.67
CA ASP A 458 42.85 9.83 -22.63
C ASP A 458 43.49 9.55 -21.25
N GLN A 459 42.70 9.55 -20.18
CA GLN A 459 43.18 9.37 -18.80
C GLN A 459 42.78 8.02 -18.19
N ARG A 460 42.24 7.09 -19.00
CA ARG A 460 41.84 5.77 -18.53
C ARG A 460 43.04 4.83 -18.45
N ILE A 461 43.26 4.29 -17.25
CA ILE A 461 44.22 3.19 -17.02
C ILE A 461 43.80 1.94 -17.82
N ASP A 462 42.50 1.72 -17.97
CA ASP A 462 41.92 0.58 -18.69
C ASP A 462 40.88 1.09 -19.71
N ALA A 463 41.20 0.95 -20.99
CA ALA A 463 40.34 1.34 -22.10
C ALA A 463 39.31 0.27 -22.49
N THR A 464 39.29 -0.89 -21.82
CA THR A 464 38.35 -1.97 -22.14
C THR A 464 36.91 -1.51 -21.96
N ARG A 465 36.05 -1.90 -22.91
CA ARG A 465 34.62 -1.60 -22.90
C ARG A 465 33.83 -2.88 -23.06
N ILE A 466 32.69 -2.96 -22.40
CA ILE A 466 31.71 -4.02 -22.61
C ILE A 466 30.61 -3.53 -23.55
N THR A 467 30.01 -4.48 -24.28
CA THR A 467 28.87 -4.20 -25.15
C THR A 467 27.59 -4.02 -24.35
N ARG A 468 26.59 -3.34 -24.93
CA ARG A 468 25.25 -3.21 -24.35
C ARG A 468 24.61 -4.55 -23.99
N PHE A 469 24.80 -5.58 -24.82
CA PHE A 469 24.21 -6.90 -24.60
C PHE A 469 24.81 -7.58 -23.37
N GLU A 470 26.12 -7.43 -23.18
CA GLU A 470 26.78 -7.91 -21.96
C GLU A 470 26.27 -7.19 -20.71
N LEU A 471 26.03 -5.88 -20.80
CA LEU A 471 25.47 -5.11 -19.69
C LEU A 471 24.03 -5.54 -19.37
N VAL A 472 23.15 -5.58 -20.38
CA VAL A 472 21.74 -5.98 -20.21
C VAL A 472 21.65 -7.39 -19.62
N ARG A 473 22.47 -8.33 -20.10
CA ARG A 473 22.53 -9.69 -19.53
C ARG A 473 22.87 -9.68 -18.03
N ARG A 474 23.82 -8.83 -17.60
CA ARG A 474 24.18 -8.69 -16.19
C ARG A 474 23.05 -8.06 -15.38
N GLU A 475 22.41 -7.03 -15.91
CA GLU A 475 21.31 -6.35 -15.24
C GLU A 475 20.08 -7.26 -15.10
N VAL A 476 19.68 -7.95 -16.16
CA VAL A 476 18.60 -8.96 -16.12
C VAL A 476 18.92 -10.06 -15.12
N LEU A 477 20.16 -10.55 -15.07
CA LEU A 477 20.54 -11.54 -14.08
C LEU A 477 20.36 -11.02 -12.64
N ILE A 478 20.77 -9.78 -12.36
CA ILE A 478 20.57 -9.15 -11.05
C ILE A 478 19.08 -8.99 -10.75
N MET A 479 18.27 -8.57 -11.73
CA MET A 479 16.82 -8.44 -11.59
C MET A 479 16.14 -9.78 -11.30
N VAL A 480 16.56 -10.87 -11.96
CA VAL A 480 16.02 -12.21 -11.68
C VAL A 480 16.39 -12.67 -10.28
N ILE A 481 17.65 -12.51 -9.86
CA ILE A 481 18.08 -12.86 -8.50
C ILE A 481 17.30 -12.03 -7.46
N ALA A 482 17.20 -10.72 -7.67
CA ALA A 482 16.45 -9.83 -6.78
C ALA A 482 14.97 -10.16 -6.76
N GLY A 483 14.37 -10.50 -7.91
CA GLY A 483 12.97 -10.93 -8.02
C GLY A 483 12.70 -12.23 -7.29
N VAL A 484 13.60 -13.21 -7.35
CA VAL A 484 13.50 -14.45 -6.56
C VAL A 484 13.59 -14.14 -5.06
N ILE A 485 14.55 -13.31 -4.63
CA ILE A 485 14.67 -12.90 -3.22
C ILE A 485 13.40 -12.17 -2.76
N LEU A 486 12.90 -11.25 -3.57
CA LEU A 486 11.72 -10.47 -3.26
C LEU A 486 10.46 -11.34 -3.18
N LEU A 487 10.30 -12.31 -4.08
CA LEU A 487 9.24 -13.31 -4.01
C LEU A 487 9.34 -14.14 -2.73
N MET A 488 10.55 -14.61 -2.38
CA MET A 488 10.76 -15.34 -1.14
C MET A 488 10.35 -14.49 0.07
N VAL A 489 10.83 -13.24 0.17
CA VAL A 489 10.45 -12.32 1.26
C VAL A 489 8.94 -12.12 1.29
N SER A 490 8.29 -11.93 0.14
CA SER A 490 6.85 -11.69 0.03
C SER A 490 6.00 -12.90 0.41
N ILE A 491 6.54 -14.12 0.31
CA ILE A 491 5.86 -15.35 0.72
C ILE A 491 6.05 -15.62 2.22
N ILE A 492 7.23 -15.33 2.77
CA ILE A 492 7.57 -15.61 4.17
C ILE A 492 7.00 -14.56 5.11
N PHE A 493 7.15 -13.30 4.73
CA PHE A 493 6.87 -12.16 5.59
C PHE A 493 5.64 -11.44 5.03
N PRO A 494 4.44 -11.67 5.57
CA PRO A 494 3.26 -10.95 5.12
C PRO A 494 3.43 -9.45 5.40
N ALA A 495 2.96 -8.62 4.48
CA ALA A 495 2.98 -7.18 4.67
C ALA A 495 2.08 -6.82 5.88
N PRO A 496 2.54 -5.98 6.83
CA PRO A 496 1.79 -5.66 8.03
C PRO A 496 0.42 -5.06 7.72
N ILE A 497 -0.60 -5.52 8.41
CA ILE A 497 -1.95 -4.93 8.42
C ILE A 497 -2.42 -4.86 9.87
N GLU A 498 -2.94 -3.71 10.27
CA GLU A 498 -3.57 -3.55 11.59
C GLU A 498 -5.09 -3.45 11.44
N ARG A 499 -5.79 -3.38 12.57
CA ARG A 499 -7.24 -3.18 12.58
C ARG A 499 -7.61 -1.85 11.90
N PRO A 500 -8.79 -1.77 11.25
CA PRO A 500 -9.31 -0.52 10.70
C PRO A 500 -9.32 0.61 11.73
N ILE A 501 -9.10 1.85 11.29
CA ILE A 501 -9.20 3.02 12.17
C ILE A 501 -10.64 3.14 12.68
N THR A 502 -10.82 3.17 14.01
CA THR A 502 -12.12 3.38 14.66
C THR A 502 -12.18 4.70 15.43
N GLN A 503 -13.38 5.19 15.74
CA GLN A 503 -13.59 6.43 16.50
C GLN A 503 -13.19 6.35 17.99
N THR A 504 -12.66 5.21 18.46
CA THR A 504 -12.22 5.06 19.85
C THR A 504 -11.00 5.93 20.17
N ALA A 505 -10.83 6.25 21.45
CA ALA A 505 -9.70 7.02 21.97
C ALA A 505 -8.36 6.42 21.52
N PHE A 506 -7.53 7.28 20.92
CA PHE A 506 -6.26 6.90 20.31
C PHE A 506 -5.14 6.89 21.37
N ASP A 507 -4.44 5.76 21.52
CA ASP A 507 -3.27 5.65 22.39
C ASP A 507 -2.02 6.22 21.69
N VAL A 508 -1.65 7.44 22.06
CA VAL A 508 -0.51 8.17 21.50
C VAL A 508 0.84 7.53 21.88
N HIS A 509 0.90 6.76 22.97
CA HIS A 509 2.17 6.32 23.55
C HIS A 509 2.77 5.10 22.84
N ASN A 510 1.97 4.30 22.15
CA ASN A 510 2.44 3.08 21.49
C ASN A 510 2.61 3.22 19.96
N ALA A 511 2.32 4.39 19.40
CA ALA A 511 2.31 4.57 17.96
C ALA A 511 3.68 4.88 17.35
N ARG A 512 4.01 4.20 16.26
CA ARG A 512 5.30 4.29 15.57
C ARG A 512 5.11 4.73 14.14
N ALA A 513 5.96 5.65 13.68
CA ALA A 513 6.05 5.98 12.26
C ALA A 513 6.67 4.81 11.48
N PRO A 514 6.48 4.76 10.15
CA PRO A 514 7.24 3.87 9.28
C PRO A 514 8.75 4.00 9.53
N TRP A 515 9.51 2.92 9.33
CA TRP A 515 10.92 2.85 9.76
C TRP A 515 11.80 3.99 9.21
N PHE A 516 11.51 4.45 7.99
CA PHE A 516 12.23 5.54 7.32
C PHE A 516 11.93 6.95 7.89
N PHE A 517 10.94 7.08 8.77
CA PHE A 517 10.62 8.30 9.52
C PHE A 517 10.97 8.22 11.01
N LEU A 518 11.43 7.09 11.52
CA LEU A 518 11.73 6.93 12.95
C LEU A 518 12.79 7.91 13.45
N TRP A 519 13.76 8.28 12.62
CA TRP A 519 14.73 9.31 12.98
C TRP A 519 14.08 10.70 13.15
N VAL A 520 13.08 11.04 12.32
CA VAL A 520 12.30 12.29 12.49
C VAL A 520 11.46 12.21 13.76
N GLN A 521 10.77 11.08 13.97
CA GLN A 521 9.99 10.86 15.18
C GLN A 521 10.87 10.95 16.45
N GLN A 522 12.12 10.48 16.38
CA GLN A 522 13.08 10.64 17.46
C GLN A 522 13.43 12.10 17.72
N LEU A 523 13.64 12.91 16.67
CA LEU A 523 13.92 14.33 16.81
C LEU A 523 12.70 15.09 17.38
N LEU A 524 11.48 14.71 16.99
CA LEU A 524 10.24 15.29 17.52
C LEU A 524 10.05 15.06 19.02
N LYS A 525 10.70 14.05 19.62
CA LYS A 525 10.73 13.87 21.08
C LYS A 525 11.61 14.90 21.79
N ILE A 526 12.52 15.56 21.08
CA ILE A 526 13.55 16.46 21.66
C ILE A 526 13.01 17.87 21.83
N GLY A 527 12.07 18.33 20.98
CA GLY A 527 11.55 19.67 21.11
C GLY A 527 10.56 20.06 20.01
N ASP A 528 10.65 21.32 19.57
CA ASP A 528 9.69 21.96 18.68
C ASP A 528 9.44 21.20 17.36
N PRO A 529 8.16 20.94 16.99
CA PRO A 529 7.82 20.22 15.77
C PRO A 529 8.24 20.90 14.46
N PHE A 530 8.25 22.23 14.40
CA PHE A 530 8.67 22.93 13.19
C PHE A 530 10.18 22.76 12.96
N LEU A 531 10.98 23.03 14.00
CA LEU A 531 12.44 22.91 13.92
C LEU A 531 12.89 21.48 13.62
N TRP A 532 12.35 20.49 14.33
CA TRP A 532 12.84 19.12 14.25
C TRP A 532 12.11 18.26 13.22
N GLY A 533 10.84 18.56 12.94
CA GLY A 533 10.03 17.83 11.96
C GLY A 533 10.10 18.40 10.54
N VAL A 534 10.37 19.70 10.39
CA VAL A 534 10.41 20.36 9.06
C VAL A 534 11.80 20.89 8.75
N VAL A 535 12.37 21.74 9.60
CA VAL A 535 13.63 22.43 9.30
C VAL A 535 14.81 21.44 9.24
N ALA A 536 14.94 20.52 10.20
CA ALA A 536 16.04 19.56 10.20
C ALA A 536 16.07 18.65 8.94
N PRO A 537 14.96 18.01 8.52
CA PRO A 537 14.92 17.29 7.24
C PRO A 537 15.17 18.19 6.03
N ALA A 538 14.64 19.42 6.01
CA ALA A 538 14.87 20.35 4.91
C ALA A 538 16.35 20.76 4.81
N LEU A 539 17.02 21.01 5.94
CA LEU A 539 18.46 21.30 6.00
C LEU A 539 19.29 20.11 5.57
N LEU A 540 18.91 18.88 5.93
CA LEU A 540 19.55 17.67 5.44
C LEU A 540 19.49 17.59 3.91
N LEU A 541 18.30 17.77 3.32
CA LEU A 541 18.11 17.76 1.87
C LEU A 541 18.86 18.92 1.21
N LEU A 542 18.84 20.11 1.79
CA LEU A 542 19.56 21.28 1.29
C LEU A 542 21.07 21.03 1.30
N LEU A 543 21.62 20.50 2.38
CA LEU A 543 23.03 20.16 2.50
C LEU A 543 23.46 19.14 1.43
N LEU A 544 22.65 18.10 1.20
CA LEU A 544 22.89 17.15 0.12
C LEU A 544 22.82 17.82 -1.27
N ALA A 545 21.83 18.70 -1.50
CA ALA A 545 21.64 19.39 -2.76
C ALA A 545 22.80 20.34 -3.12
N ILE A 546 23.34 21.07 -2.14
CA ILE A 546 24.43 22.04 -2.34
C ILE A 546 25.81 21.38 -2.33
N LEU A 547 25.93 20.14 -1.82
CA LEU A 547 27.18 19.36 -1.73
C LEU A 547 28.01 19.42 -3.03
N PRO A 548 27.44 19.19 -4.23
CA PRO A 548 28.19 19.22 -5.49
C PRO A 548 28.72 20.59 -5.89
N TYR A 549 28.20 21.67 -5.32
CA TYR A 549 28.47 23.05 -5.74
C TYR A 549 29.48 23.74 -4.82
N ILE A 550 29.48 23.39 -3.54
CA ILE A 550 30.33 24.04 -2.52
C ILE A 550 31.64 23.27 -2.31
N LEU A 551 31.60 21.93 -2.42
CA LEU A 551 32.76 21.10 -2.11
C LEU A 551 33.62 20.81 -3.34
N SER A 552 34.91 20.59 -3.08
CA SER A 552 35.89 20.20 -4.10
C SER A 552 35.46 18.93 -4.82
N GLN A 553 35.63 18.95 -6.14
CA GLN A 553 35.28 17.83 -7.01
C GLN A 553 36.51 16.96 -7.28
N PRO A 554 36.32 15.64 -7.49
CA PRO A 554 37.42 14.80 -7.93
C PRO A 554 37.95 15.29 -9.29
N GLY A 555 39.26 15.25 -9.47
CA GLY A 555 39.88 15.53 -10.75
C GLY A 555 39.43 14.53 -11.82
N ASP A 556 39.60 14.88 -13.09
CA ASP A 556 39.14 14.06 -14.23
C ASP A 556 39.68 12.61 -14.19
N HIS A 557 40.95 12.42 -13.79
CA HIS A 557 41.59 11.11 -13.63
C HIS A 557 41.06 10.29 -12.45
N GLU A 558 40.40 10.92 -11.47
CA GLU A 558 39.81 10.27 -10.30
C GLU A 558 38.31 9.95 -10.47
N LEU A 559 37.69 10.48 -11.52
CA LEU A 559 36.23 10.40 -11.71
C LEU A 559 35.77 8.95 -11.86
N GLY A 560 34.79 8.54 -11.05
CA GLY A 560 34.26 7.18 -11.05
C GLY A 560 35.21 6.12 -10.50
N LYS A 561 36.14 6.52 -9.61
CA LYS A 561 36.82 5.63 -8.66
C LYS A 561 36.07 5.64 -7.33
N TRP A 562 36.18 4.58 -6.54
CA TRP A 562 35.67 4.59 -5.17
C TRP A 562 36.58 5.46 -4.30
N LEU A 563 35.97 6.32 -3.46
CA LEU A 563 36.66 7.16 -2.48
C LEU A 563 37.80 8.01 -3.07
N PRO A 564 37.56 8.80 -4.14
CA PRO A 564 38.60 9.63 -4.74
C PRO A 564 39.07 10.71 -3.76
N ARG A 565 40.36 11.08 -3.82
CA ARG A 565 40.96 11.98 -2.81
C ARG A 565 40.39 13.38 -2.89
N GLY A 566 40.12 13.88 -4.10
CA GLY A 566 39.53 15.21 -4.31
C GLY A 566 38.12 15.40 -3.72
N ASN A 567 37.48 14.34 -3.22
CA ASN A 567 36.08 14.34 -2.76
C ASN A 567 35.91 13.88 -1.29
N ARG A 568 36.99 13.89 -0.49
CA ARG A 568 36.97 13.33 0.88
C ARG A 568 35.99 14.03 1.82
N ILE A 569 35.89 15.35 1.75
CA ILE A 569 35.00 16.12 2.64
C ILE A 569 33.54 15.70 2.42
N ALA A 570 33.10 15.61 1.16
CA ALA A 570 31.75 15.17 0.83
C ALA A 570 31.47 13.73 1.29
N GLN A 571 32.47 12.84 1.16
CA GLN A 571 32.38 11.46 1.64
C GLN A 571 32.18 11.41 3.16
N ILE A 572 33.02 12.14 3.92
CA ILE A 572 32.94 12.19 5.38
C ILE A 572 31.58 12.74 5.81
N ILE A 573 31.13 13.85 5.23
CA ILE A 573 29.83 14.45 5.53
C ILE A 573 28.71 13.43 5.33
N VAL A 574 28.62 12.80 4.15
CA VAL A 574 27.53 11.86 3.87
C VAL A 574 27.61 10.59 4.71
N ILE A 575 28.81 10.09 5.02
CA ILE A 575 28.98 8.95 5.94
C ILE A 575 28.48 9.33 7.33
N VAL A 576 28.91 10.48 7.88
CA VAL A 576 28.50 10.96 9.20
C VAL A 576 26.99 11.16 9.24
N LEU A 577 26.40 11.83 8.26
CA LEU A 577 24.94 12.02 8.18
C LEU A 577 24.21 10.69 8.17
N THR A 578 24.68 9.73 7.35
CA THR A 578 24.06 8.41 7.26
C THR A 578 24.14 7.66 8.59
N LEU A 579 25.30 7.67 9.25
CA LEU A 579 25.49 7.05 10.55
C LEU A 579 24.63 7.73 11.63
N SER A 580 24.49 9.06 11.59
CA SER A 580 23.62 9.81 12.49
C SER A 580 22.15 9.45 12.30
N LEU A 581 21.66 9.33 11.06
CA LEU A 581 20.28 8.90 10.79
C LEU A 581 20.02 7.47 11.26
N ILE A 582 20.96 6.55 11.02
CA ILE A 582 20.89 5.17 11.52
C ILE A 582 20.88 5.18 13.06
N LEU A 583 21.77 5.93 13.70
CA LEU A 583 21.83 6.04 15.15
C LEU A 583 20.51 6.57 15.73
N LEU A 584 19.95 7.66 15.18
CA LEU A 584 18.66 8.20 15.61
C LEU A 584 17.52 7.18 15.46
N THR A 585 17.54 6.41 14.37
CA THR A 585 16.56 5.34 14.12
C THR A 585 16.69 4.23 15.16
N ILE A 586 17.92 3.79 15.46
CA ILE A 586 18.17 2.76 16.48
C ILE A 586 17.80 3.26 17.88
N LEU A 587 18.16 4.49 18.23
CA LEU A 587 17.83 5.11 19.52
C LEU A 587 16.32 5.20 19.77
N PHE A 588 15.52 5.31 18.71
CA PHE A 588 14.07 5.24 18.83
C PHE A 588 13.57 3.83 19.14
N ILE A 589 14.16 2.82 18.48
CA ILE A 589 13.75 1.41 18.59
C ILE A 589 14.10 0.84 19.97
N LEU A 590 15.23 1.27 20.55
CA LEU A 590 15.66 0.80 21.85
C LEU A 590 14.67 1.21 22.96
N PRO A 591 14.19 0.27 23.79
CA PRO A 591 13.33 0.60 24.91
C PRO A 591 14.09 1.49 25.89
N ARG A 592 13.50 2.64 26.28
CA ARG A 592 14.06 3.44 27.38
C ARG A 592 13.86 2.63 28.67
N THR A 593 14.95 2.21 29.30
CA THR A 593 14.93 1.89 30.71
C THR A 593 14.43 3.14 31.43
N GLN A 594 13.26 3.06 32.04
CA GLN A 594 12.76 4.10 32.95
C GLN A 594 13.79 4.17 34.09
N ILE A 595 14.59 5.23 34.12
CA ILE A 595 15.46 5.59 35.26
C ILE A 595 14.87 6.86 35.87
#